data_AF-A0A968W1Q0-F1
#
_entry.id   AF-A0A968W1Q0-F1
#
_cell.length_a   1.000
_cell.length_b   1.000
_cell.length_c   1.000
_cell.angle_alpha   90.00
_cell.angle_beta   90.00
_cell.angle_gamma   90.00
#
_symmetry.space_group_name_H-M   'P 1'
#
loop_
_entity.id
_entity.type
_entity.pdbx_description
1 polymer ?
#
loop_
_entity_poly.entity_id
_entity_poly.type
_entity_poly.pdbx_seq_one_letter_code
_entity_poly.pdbx_strand_id
1 'polypeptide(L)'
;MLNLNYRSNQTIVEASNEVIRKNKFIVDKDLQAFNKKASKLNIYAADEAGIDDVEYLVKRVKELAKKGLESSEMLVLYRRSKMFEPYGRALHREGLSVTAKTIHAAKGLEARAVFIIGLLQGYGGFPDIWYNDAIYQVIRREKFHLMLEEERRLFYAALTRAREEINLITLRGSESQFIDEIPLRYFTVPAVQAVSLAQCPGCGVQLQPGVNFCSHCGQKIA
;
A
#
# COMPACT_ATOMS: atom_id res chain seq x y z
N MET A 1 17.40 21.21 -7.13
CA MET A 1 18.06 19.89 -7.22
C MET A 1 17.03 18.89 -7.74
N LEU A 2 17.33 18.34 -8.93
CA LEU A 2 16.54 17.47 -9.83
C LEU A 2 15.20 16.86 -9.35
N ASN A 3 14.13 17.22 -10.06
CA ASN A 3 12.73 16.75 -9.94
C ASN A 3 12.40 15.53 -10.83
N LEU A 4 13.41 14.76 -11.27
CA LEU A 4 13.21 13.61 -12.14
C LEU A 4 13.40 12.30 -11.37
N ASN A 5 12.32 11.52 -11.26
CA ASN A 5 12.43 10.12 -10.85
C ASN A 5 12.72 9.28 -12.11
N TYR A 6 14.01 9.09 -12.40
CA TYR A 6 14.48 8.21 -13.47
C TYR A 6 14.36 6.71 -13.12
N ARG A 7 13.94 6.38 -11.90
CA ARG A 7 14.16 5.06 -11.32
C ARG A 7 12.92 4.20 -11.30
N SER A 8 11.77 4.80 -10.99
CA SER A 8 10.47 4.12 -10.96
C SER A 8 9.69 4.35 -12.25
N ASN A 9 8.84 3.38 -12.61
CA ASN A 9 7.90 3.56 -13.70
C ASN A 9 6.88 4.68 -13.41
N GLN A 10 6.19 5.14 -14.45
CA GLN A 10 5.28 6.26 -14.35
C GLN A 10 4.11 6.05 -13.38
N THR A 11 3.48 4.88 -13.42
CA THR A 11 2.38 4.55 -12.51
C THR A 11 2.78 4.64 -11.04
N ILE A 12 3.96 4.12 -10.67
CA ILE A 12 4.47 4.15 -9.30
C ILE A 12 4.72 5.59 -8.85
N VAL A 13 5.35 6.41 -9.70
CA VAL A 13 5.61 7.81 -9.38
C VAL A 13 4.31 8.58 -9.18
N GLU A 14 3.37 8.42 -10.12
CA GLU A 14 2.08 9.11 -10.05
C GLU A 14 1.25 8.68 -8.84
N ALA A 15 1.13 7.37 -8.57
CA ALA A 15 0.45 6.84 -7.40
C ALA A 15 1.10 7.33 -6.09
N SER A 16 2.44 7.36 -6.03
CA SER A 16 3.17 7.90 -4.88
C SER A 16 2.90 9.39 -4.67
N ASN A 17 2.78 10.15 -5.77
CA ASN A 17 2.45 11.57 -5.70
C ASN A 17 1.01 11.81 -5.22
N GLU A 18 0.04 10.96 -5.58
CA GLU A 18 -1.34 11.05 -5.06
C GLU A 18 -1.38 10.94 -3.53
N VAL A 19 -0.57 10.04 -2.98
CA VAL A 19 -0.41 9.91 -1.54
C VAL A 19 0.20 11.20 -0.98
N ILE A 20 1.39 11.62 -1.43
CA ILE A 20 2.15 12.71 -0.81
C ILE A 20 1.45 14.08 -0.90
N ARG A 21 0.64 14.30 -1.93
CA ARG A 21 -0.13 15.54 -2.14
C ARG A 21 -1.13 15.83 -1.02
N LYS A 22 -1.48 14.84 -0.20
CA LYS A 22 -2.34 15.04 0.98
C LYS A 22 -1.62 15.62 2.20
N ASN A 23 -0.29 15.85 2.13
CA ASN A 23 0.42 16.62 3.15
C ASN A 23 0.03 18.10 3.07
N LYS A 24 -0.16 18.74 4.22
CA LYS A 24 -0.46 20.18 4.34
C LYS A 24 0.77 21.02 4.06
N PHE A 25 1.96 20.54 4.44
CA PHE A 25 3.23 21.24 4.24
C PHE A 25 4.00 20.64 3.05
N ILE A 26 3.64 21.08 1.85
CA ILE A 26 4.28 20.67 0.60
C ILE A 26 5.52 21.53 0.37
N VAL A 27 6.66 20.89 0.14
CA VAL A 27 7.76 21.50 -0.62
C VAL A 27 7.55 21.02 -2.05
N ASP A 28 7.23 21.93 -2.98
CA ASP A 28 6.93 21.60 -4.37
C ASP A 28 8.05 20.75 -4.97
N LYS A 29 7.78 19.46 -5.09
CA LYS A 29 8.58 18.49 -5.83
C LYS A 29 7.62 17.64 -6.64
N ASP A 30 7.09 18.23 -7.69
CA ASP A 30 6.39 17.46 -8.71
C ASP A 30 7.40 16.58 -9.44
N LEU A 31 7.25 15.28 -9.26
CA LEU A 31 8.12 14.26 -9.84
C LEU A 31 7.53 13.82 -11.17
N GLN A 32 8.29 14.04 -12.23
CA GLN A 32 7.93 13.57 -13.56
C GLN A 32 8.63 12.24 -13.84
N ALA A 33 7.86 11.26 -14.33
CA ALA A 33 8.38 9.95 -14.71
C ALA A 33 8.85 9.96 -16.16
N PHE A 34 9.99 9.31 -16.42
CA PHE A 34 10.57 9.21 -17.77
C PHE A 34 10.20 7.90 -18.49
N ASN A 35 9.79 6.86 -17.75
CA ASN A 35 9.65 5.51 -18.28
C ASN A 35 8.18 5.18 -18.64
N LYS A 36 7.89 5.06 -19.95
CA LYS A 36 6.53 4.87 -20.53
C LYS A 36 5.92 3.49 -20.28
N LYS A 37 6.64 2.54 -19.66
CA LYS A 37 6.12 1.19 -19.40
C LYS A 37 5.25 1.23 -18.14
N ALA A 38 3.98 1.59 -18.30
CA ALA A 38 3.01 1.61 -17.22
C ALA A 38 2.68 0.18 -16.78
N SER A 39 3.21 -0.25 -15.63
CA SER A 39 2.66 -1.40 -14.90
C SER A 39 1.72 -0.87 -13.82
N LYS A 40 0.59 -1.54 -13.61
CA LYS A 40 -0.34 -1.20 -12.54
C LYS A 40 0.18 -1.77 -11.21
N LEU A 41 -0.17 -1.13 -10.10
CA LEU A 41 0.15 -1.57 -8.75
C LEU A 41 -0.67 -2.83 -8.44
N ASN A 42 -0.03 -3.91 -7.99
CA ASN A 42 -0.75 -5.09 -7.54
C ASN A 42 -1.17 -4.92 -6.09
N ILE A 43 -2.42 -5.22 -5.78
CA ILE A 43 -2.93 -5.23 -4.42
C ILE A 43 -3.57 -6.59 -4.11
N TYR A 44 -3.25 -7.13 -2.94
CA TYR A 44 -3.85 -8.33 -2.40
C TYR A 44 -4.33 -8.09 -0.98
N ALA A 45 -5.63 -8.27 -0.76
CA ALA A 45 -6.26 -8.26 0.55
C ALA A 45 -6.52 -9.70 0.97
N ALA A 46 -5.71 -10.20 1.89
CA ALA A 46 -5.82 -11.53 2.50
C ALA A 46 -7.02 -11.61 3.45
N ASP A 47 -7.67 -12.78 3.52
CA ASP A 47 -8.76 -13.02 4.46
C ASP A 47 -8.21 -13.48 5.81
N GLU A 48 -7.14 -14.30 5.80
CA GLU A 48 -6.44 -14.78 6.98
C GLU A 48 -4.96 -14.35 7.02
N ALA A 49 -4.58 -13.70 8.13
CA ALA A 49 -3.23 -13.19 8.35
C ALA A 49 -2.23 -14.31 8.69
N GLY A 50 -1.08 -14.31 8.04
CA GLY A 50 -0.05 -15.34 8.18
C GLY A 50 -0.29 -16.59 7.33
N ILE A 51 -1.41 -16.68 6.61
CA ILE A 51 -1.75 -17.77 5.70
C ILE A 51 -1.86 -17.23 4.28
N ASP A 52 -2.95 -16.50 3.96
CA ASP A 52 -3.25 -16.09 2.59
C ASP A 52 -2.26 -15.05 2.06
N ASP A 53 -1.85 -14.13 2.92
CA ASP A 53 -0.88 -13.08 2.62
C ASP A 53 0.51 -13.66 2.34
N VAL A 54 0.90 -14.68 3.11
CA VAL A 54 2.14 -15.43 2.95
C VAL A 54 2.11 -16.27 1.68
N GLU A 55 1.02 -16.99 1.43
CA GLU A 55 0.83 -17.79 0.22
C GLU A 55 0.90 -16.91 -1.03
N TYR A 56 0.20 -15.77 -1.01
CA TYR A 56 0.23 -14.81 -2.10
C TYR A 56 1.65 -14.31 -2.38
N LEU A 57 2.41 -13.93 -1.34
CA LEU A 57 3.79 -13.47 -1.52
C LEU A 57 4.66 -14.56 -2.16
N VAL A 58 4.62 -15.79 -1.62
CA VAL A 58 5.41 -16.91 -2.14
C VAL A 58 5.04 -17.23 -3.59
N LYS A 59 3.73 -17.30 -3.89
CA LYS A 59 3.23 -17.52 -5.25
C LYS A 59 3.76 -16.44 -6.19
N ARG A 60 3.68 -15.18 -5.80
CA ARG A 60 4.09 -14.06 -6.63
C ARG A 60 5.60 -14.02 -6.86
N VAL A 61 6.41 -14.30 -5.84
CA VAL A 61 7.87 -14.45 -5.98
C VAL A 61 8.20 -15.54 -7.01
N LYS A 62 7.55 -16.71 -6.94
CA LYS A 62 7.73 -17.80 -7.92
C LYS A 62 7.32 -17.38 -9.34
N GLU A 63 6.21 -16.67 -9.49
CA GLU A 63 5.77 -16.16 -10.80
C GLU A 63 6.79 -15.19 -11.41
N LEU A 64 7.37 -14.30 -10.61
CA LEU A 64 8.39 -13.37 -11.06
C LEU A 64 9.70 -14.09 -11.41
N ALA A 65 10.11 -15.07 -10.59
CA ALA A 65 11.27 -15.91 -10.90
C ALA A 65 11.09 -16.67 -12.22
N LYS A 66 9.90 -17.22 -12.49
CA LYS A 66 9.57 -17.85 -13.79
C LYS A 66 9.63 -16.88 -14.97
N LYS A 67 9.42 -15.59 -14.73
CA LYS A 67 9.59 -14.52 -15.74
C LYS A 67 11.05 -14.06 -15.88
N GLY A 68 11.98 -14.68 -15.17
CA GLY A 68 13.41 -14.38 -15.24
C GLY A 68 13.87 -13.25 -14.33
N LEU A 69 13.10 -12.88 -13.30
CA LEU A 69 13.61 -11.98 -12.26
C LEU A 69 14.45 -12.75 -11.25
N GLU A 70 15.65 -12.25 -10.99
CA GLU A 70 16.53 -12.81 -9.98
C GLU A 70 16.05 -12.44 -8.57
N SER A 71 16.39 -13.31 -7.62
CA SER A 71 16.12 -13.12 -6.19
C SER A 71 16.65 -11.79 -5.63
N SER A 72 17.78 -11.31 -6.15
CA SER A 72 18.40 -10.03 -5.79
C SER A 72 17.66 -8.81 -6.34
N GLU A 73 16.79 -9.00 -7.32
CA GLU A 73 15.97 -7.96 -7.94
C GLU A 73 14.60 -7.80 -7.25
N MET A 74 14.35 -8.58 -6.19
CA MET A 74 13.13 -8.56 -5.39
C MET A 74 13.42 -8.08 -3.96
N LEU A 75 12.57 -7.18 -3.46
CA LEU A 75 12.69 -6.63 -2.11
C LEU A 75 11.36 -6.69 -1.36
N VAL A 76 11.36 -7.29 -0.17
CA VAL A 76 10.23 -7.29 0.75
C VAL A 76 10.44 -6.22 1.82
N LEU A 77 9.48 -5.31 1.91
CA LEU A 77 9.43 -4.22 2.86
C LEU A 77 8.33 -4.46 3.89
N TYR A 78 8.67 -4.24 5.15
CA TYR A 78 7.76 -4.39 6.27
C TYR A 78 8.03 -3.33 7.33
N ARG A 79 7.10 -3.15 8.26
CA ARG A 79 7.27 -2.15 9.32
C ARG A 79 8.07 -2.67 10.51
N ARG A 80 7.70 -3.85 11.02
CA ARG A 80 8.31 -4.48 12.19
C ARG A 80 8.90 -5.83 11.80
N SER A 81 10.10 -6.14 12.29
CA SER A 81 10.82 -7.38 11.92
C SER A 81 10.01 -8.66 12.15
N LYS A 82 9.22 -8.71 13.23
CA LYS A 82 8.35 -9.84 13.54
C LYS A 82 7.31 -10.14 12.45
N MET A 83 6.87 -9.13 11.70
CA MET A 83 5.90 -9.31 10.62
C MET A 83 6.46 -10.17 9.49
N PHE A 84 7.77 -10.16 9.27
CA PHE A 84 8.40 -10.93 8.19
C PHE A 84 8.63 -12.40 8.56
N GLU A 85 8.64 -12.76 9.84
CA GLU A 85 8.92 -14.14 10.28
C GLU A 85 8.10 -15.23 9.55
N PRO A 86 6.75 -15.15 9.44
CA PRO A 86 5.99 -16.17 8.72
C PRO A 86 6.32 -16.23 7.22
N TYR A 87 6.54 -15.07 6.58
CA TYR A 87 6.94 -14.97 5.18
C TYR A 87 8.32 -15.58 4.94
N GLY A 88 9.31 -15.21 5.77
CA GLY A 88 10.67 -15.72 5.67
C GLY A 88 10.75 -17.24 5.84
N ARG A 89 9.97 -17.81 6.79
CA ARG A 89 9.86 -19.26 6.95
C ARG A 89 9.27 -19.93 5.70
N ALA A 90 8.21 -19.37 5.13
CA ALA A 90 7.58 -19.93 3.94
C ALA A 90 8.49 -19.86 2.70
N LEU A 91 9.14 -18.71 2.48
CA LEU A 91 10.13 -18.54 1.41
C LEU A 91 11.29 -19.54 1.55
N HIS A 92 11.84 -19.70 2.76
CA HIS A 92 12.92 -20.65 3.02
C HIS A 92 12.50 -22.10 2.74
N ARG A 93 11.28 -22.49 3.14
CA ARG A 93 10.73 -23.83 2.86
C ARG A 93 10.65 -24.12 1.36
N GLU A 94 10.39 -23.10 0.56
CA GLU A 94 10.31 -23.18 -0.90
C GLU A 94 11.66 -23.03 -1.60
N GLY A 95 12.76 -22.93 -0.85
CA GLY A 95 14.11 -22.70 -1.40
C GLY A 95 14.28 -21.32 -2.04
N LEU A 96 13.42 -20.35 -1.69
CA LEU A 96 13.44 -18.99 -2.20
C LEU A 96 14.22 -18.08 -1.24
N SER A 97 15.13 -17.27 -1.79
CA SER A 97 15.84 -16.24 -1.06
C SER A 97 15.45 -14.89 -1.62
N VAL A 98 14.93 -13.98 -0.81
CA VAL A 98 14.59 -12.62 -1.26
C VAL A 98 15.14 -11.62 -0.26
N THR A 99 15.55 -10.44 -0.73
CA THR A 99 16.02 -9.41 0.17
C THR A 99 14.84 -8.87 0.96
N ALA A 100 14.96 -8.78 2.29
CA ALA A 100 13.89 -8.32 3.16
C ALA A 100 14.43 -7.32 4.18
N LYS A 101 13.76 -6.17 4.34
CA LYS A 101 14.17 -5.08 5.25
C LYS A 101 12.97 -4.37 5.84
N THR A 102 13.17 -3.76 7.01
CA THR A 102 12.20 -2.76 7.47
C THR A 102 12.22 -1.56 6.52
N ILE A 103 11.09 -0.85 6.37
CA ILE A 103 11.02 0.32 5.47
C ILE A 103 12.10 1.36 5.83
N HIS A 104 12.33 1.60 7.12
CA HIS A 104 13.39 2.50 7.60
C HIS A 104 14.81 2.02 7.22
N ALA A 105 15.07 0.71 7.31
CA ALA A 105 16.37 0.13 6.96
C ALA A 105 16.60 -0.01 5.44
N ALA A 106 15.55 0.16 4.63
CA ALA A 106 15.63 0.06 3.17
C ALA A 106 16.07 1.36 2.47
N LYS A 107 16.47 2.39 3.24
CA LYS A 107 16.91 3.67 2.69
C LYS A 107 18.10 3.47 1.73
N GLY A 108 17.92 3.91 0.48
CA GLY A 108 18.93 3.79 -0.58
C GLY A 108 18.90 2.46 -1.34
N LEU A 109 18.16 1.45 -0.86
CA LEU A 109 17.92 0.23 -1.62
C LEU A 109 16.84 0.47 -2.67
N GLU A 110 16.92 -0.27 -3.77
CA GLU A 110 15.94 -0.30 -4.85
C GLU A 110 15.93 -1.69 -5.46
N ALA A 111 14.77 -2.10 -5.96
CA ALA A 111 14.56 -3.41 -6.56
C ALA A 111 13.64 -3.28 -7.78
N ARG A 112 13.73 -4.23 -8.72
CA ARG A 112 12.80 -4.24 -9.86
C ARG A 112 11.38 -4.54 -9.39
N ALA A 113 11.23 -5.51 -8.48
CA ALA A 113 9.97 -5.81 -7.83
C ALA A 113 10.05 -5.55 -6.31
N VAL A 114 9.06 -4.83 -5.78
CA VAL A 114 8.94 -4.59 -4.33
C VAL A 114 7.62 -5.17 -3.82
N PHE A 115 7.69 -5.83 -2.67
CA PHE A 115 6.55 -6.26 -1.88
C PHE A 115 6.47 -5.39 -0.64
N ILE A 116 5.33 -4.78 -0.37
CA ILE A 116 5.08 -4.08 0.90
C ILE A 116 4.02 -4.88 1.65
N ILE A 117 4.43 -5.54 2.72
CA ILE A 117 3.55 -6.37 3.56
C ILE A 117 3.10 -5.60 4.79
N GLY A 118 1.97 -6.02 5.36
CA GLY A 118 1.49 -5.46 6.62
C GLY A 118 0.94 -4.04 6.50
N LEU A 119 0.36 -3.70 5.36
CA LEU A 119 -0.31 -2.42 5.11
C LEU A 119 -1.69 -2.39 5.80
N LEU A 120 -1.70 -2.32 7.12
CA LEU A 120 -2.89 -2.47 7.96
C LEU A 120 -3.29 -1.16 8.64
N GLN A 121 -4.56 -0.99 9.00
CA GLN A 121 -5.00 0.07 9.90
C GLN A 121 -4.76 -0.27 11.37
N GLY A 122 -4.69 0.78 12.19
CA GLY A 122 -4.66 0.64 13.64
C GLY A 122 -3.27 0.31 14.20
N TYR A 123 -3.26 -0.26 15.40
CA TYR A 123 -2.08 -0.37 16.24
C TYR A 123 -0.94 -1.19 15.58
N GLY A 124 0.20 -0.52 15.35
CA GLY A 124 1.35 -1.14 14.71
C GLY A 124 1.10 -1.58 13.25
N GLY A 125 0.06 -1.02 12.63
CA GLY A 125 -0.19 -1.02 11.20
C GLY A 125 0.63 0.06 10.49
N PHE A 126 0.11 0.57 9.39
CA PHE A 126 0.73 1.59 8.56
C PHE A 126 -0.35 2.48 7.94
N PRO A 127 -0.54 3.72 8.42
CA PRO A 127 0.30 4.44 9.37
C PRO A 127 0.13 3.95 10.82
N ASP A 128 1.20 4.01 11.61
CA ASP A 128 1.14 3.79 13.06
C ASP A 128 1.30 5.11 13.82
N ILE A 129 0.23 5.88 13.73
CA ILE A 129 0.06 7.12 14.47
C ILE A 129 -0.42 6.77 15.88
N TRP A 130 0.51 6.41 16.76
CA TRP A 130 0.22 6.18 18.18
C TRP A 130 -0.49 7.38 18.79
N TYR A 131 -1.73 7.23 19.26
CA TYR A 131 -2.28 7.86 20.48
C TYR A 131 -3.58 7.12 20.82
N ASN A 132 -3.58 6.32 21.90
CA ASN A 132 -4.76 5.59 22.39
C ASN A 132 -5.87 6.50 22.95
N ASP A 133 -5.69 7.81 22.97
CA ASP A 133 -6.69 8.75 23.46
C ASP A 133 -7.17 9.64 22.31
N ALA A 134 -8.44 9.45 21.92
CA ALA A 134 -9.16 10.34 21.00
C ALA A 134 -9.08 11.82 21.42
N ILE A 135 -8.89 12.07 22.73
CA ILE A 135 -8.68 13.39 23.32
C ILE A 135 -7.38 14.04 22.82
N TYR A 136 -6.26 13.31 22.68
CA TYR A 136 -4.98 13.88 22.25
C TYR A 136 -4.99 14.33 20.78
N GLN A 137 -5.73 13.64 19.91
CA GLN A 137 -5.90 14.03 18.51
C GLN A 137 -6.61 15.39 18.38
N VAL A 138 -7.52 15.68 19.32
CA VAL A 138 -8.24 16.97 19.39
C VAL A 138 -7.39 18.05 20.05
N ILE A 139 -6.68 17.74 21.14
CA ILE A 139 -5.89 18.72 21.91
C ILE A 139 -4.63 19.19 21.15
N ARG A 140 -4.01 18.34 20.31
CA ARG A 140 -2.83 18.71 19.51
C ARG A 140 -2.93 18.27 18.04
N ARG A 141 -3.95 18.76 17.33
CA ARG A 141 -4.18 18.50 15.89
C ARG A 141 -2.93 18.69 15.02
N GLU A 142 -2.14 19.73 15.27
CA GLU A 142 -0.91 20.00 14.51
C GLU A 142 0.12 18.87 14.63
N LYS A 143 0.33 18.35 15.84
CA LYS A 143 1.25 17.23 16.08
C LYS A 143 0.77 15.95 15.40
N PHE A 144 -0.53 15.69 15.43
CA PHE A 144 -1.15 14.56 14.72
C PHE A 144 -0.89 14.64 13.22
N HIS A 145 -1.17 15.79 12.60
CA HIS A 145 -0.94 15.99 11.17
C HIS A 145 0.53 15.73 10.83
N LEU A 146 1.48 16.34 11.55
CA LEU A 146 2.92 16.15 11.30
C LEU A 146 3.35 14.67 11.35
N MET A 147 2.86 13.89 12.31
CA MET A 147 3.19 12.45 12.40
C MET A 147 2.59 11.64 11.25
N LEU A 148 1.35 11.95 10.84
CA LEU A 148 0.74 11.33 9.68
C LEU A 148 1.51 11.68 8.39
N GLU A 149 1.97 12.92 8.26
CA GLU A 149 2.81 13.33 7.13
C GLU A 149 4.14 12.56 7.08
N GLU A 150 4.73 12.24 8.22
CA GLU A 150 5.96 11.45 8.30
C GLU A 150 5.72 9.99 7.91
N GLU A 151 4.66 9.34 8.41
CA GLU A 151 4.29 7.99 7.98
C GLU A 151 3.94 7.95 6.48
N ARG A 152 3.35 9.03 5.95
CA ARG A 152 3.08 9.18 4.53
C ARG A 152 4.36 9.32 3.70
N ARG A 153 5.34 10.09 4.17
CA ARG A 153 6.68 10.17 3.55
C ARG A 153 7.35 8.80 3.56
N LEU A 154 7.17 8.03 4.62
CA LEU A 154 7.67 6.67 4.73
C LEU A 154 6.99 5.73 3.73
N PHE A 155 5.68 5.84 3.53
CA PHE A 155 4.96 5.06 2.50
C PHE A 155 5.43 5.43 1.09
N TYR A 156 5.49 6.73 0.79
CA TYR A 156 6.05 7.24 -0.46
C TYR A 156 7.47 6.69 -0.69
N ALA A 157 8.31 6.70 0.35
CA ALA A 157 9.67 6.18 0.27
C ALA A 157 9.70 4.66 0.05
N ALA A 158 8.70 3.90 0.48
CA ALA A 158 8.55 2.47 0.21
C ALA A 158 8.08 2.20 -1.23
N LEU A 159 7.08 2.94 -1.71
CA LEU A 159 6.57 2.82 -3.09
C LEU A 159 7.69 3.08 -4.11
N THR A 160 8.48 4.13 -3.88
CA THR A 160 9.58 4.54 -4.76
C THR A 160 10.83 3.66 -4.68
N ARG A 161 10.82 2.57 -3.88
CA ARG A 161 11.86 1.52 -3.95
C ARG A 161 11.70 0.63 -5.18
N ALA A 162 10.52 0.58 -5.76
CA ALA A 162 10.21 -0.24 -6.92
C ALA A 162 10.61 0.47 -8.22
N ARG A 163 11.28 -0.26 -9.12
CA ARG A 163 11.55 0.22 -10.49
C ARG A 163 10.44 -0.16 -11.47
N GLU A 164 9.97 -1.41 -11.40
CA GLU A 164 9.06 -1.98 -12.40
C GLU A 164 7.75 -2.49 -11.81
N GLU A 165 7.79 -3.16 -10.66
CA GLU A 165 6.62 -3.82 -10.09
C GLU A 165 6.49 -3.54 -8.60
N ILE A 166 5.25 -3.33 -8.15
CA ILE A 166 4.93 -3.25 -6.74
C ILE A 166 3.75 -4.14 -6.39
N ASN A 167 3.86 -4.81 -5.25
CA ASN A 167 2.87 -5.70 -4.68
C ASN A 167 2.55 -5.23 -3.26
N LEU A 168 1.34 -4.68 -3.07
CA LEU A 168 0.82 -4.23 -1.79
C LEU A 168 0.01 -5.36 -1.17
N ILE A 169 0.38 -5.79 0.03
CA ILE A 169 -0.26 -6.91 0.73
C ILE A 169 -0.87 -6.39 2.03
N THR A 170 -2.17 -6.58 2.17
CA THR A 170 -3.01 -6.10 3.27
C THR A 170 -4.00 -7.19 3.72
N LEU A 171 -4.83 -6.89 4.71
CA LEU A 171 -5.90 -7.77 5.21
C LEU A 171 -7.26 -7.15 4.92
N ARG A 172 -8.21 -7.98 4.51
CA ARG A 172 -9.57 -7.57 4.17
C ARG A 172 -10.25 -6.93 5.38
N GLY A 173 -10.80 -5.73 5.20
CA GLY A 173 -11.47 -4.97 6.25
C GLY A 173 -10.53 -4.27 7.24
N SER A 174 -9.23 -4.31 7.01
CA SER A 174 -8.22 -3.60 7.81
C SER A 174 -7.19 -2.89 6.92
N GLU A 175 -7.58 -2.51 5.70
CA GLU A 175 -6.70 -1.93 4.69
C GLU A 175 -6.18 -0.55 5.11
N SER A 176 -4.87 -0.35 5.00
CA SER A 176 -4.22 0.95 5.25
C SER A 176 -4.94 2.09 4.53
N GLN A 177 -5.23 3.19 5.24
CA GLN A 177 -5.80 4.39 4.61
C GLN A 177 -4.97 4.88 3.42
N PHE A 178 -3.65 4.68 3.42
CA PHE A 178 -2.82 5.15 2.32
C PHE A 178 -3.08 4.43 1.00
N ILE A 179 -3.64 3.22 1.05
CA ILE A 179 -4.09 2.50 -0.15
C ILE A 179 -5.32 3.20 -0.74
N ASP A 180 -6.30 3.54 0.10
CA ASP A 180 -7.56 4.17 -0.31
C ASP A 180 -7.36 5.58 -0.89
N GLU A 181 -6.23 6.23 -0.55
CA GLU A 181 -5.87 7.53 -1.09
C GLU A 181 -5.32 7.46 -2.52
N ILE A 182 -4.93 6.27 -3.00
CA ILE A 182 -4.47 6.07 -4.38
C ILE A 182 -5.68 5.77 -5.27
N PRO A 183 -5.91 6.54 -6.36
CA PRO A 183 -6.99 6.28 -7.30
C PRO A 183 -6.95 4.87 -7.92
N LEU A 184 -8.12 4.21 -8.00
CA LEU A 184 -8.26 2.84 -8.52
C LEU A 184 -7.65 2.61 -9.91
N ARG A 185 -7.54 3.65 -10.75
CA ARG A 185 -6.91 3.58 -12.08
C ARG A 185 -5.47 3.05 -12.03
N TYR A 186 -4.76 3.26 -10.91
CA TYR A 186 -3.38 2.85 -10.71
C TYR A 186 -3.23 1.36 -10.35
N PHE A 187 -4.29 0.69 -9.89
CA PHE A 187 -4.22 -0.71 -9.46
C PHE A 187 -4.57 -1.71 -10.56
N THR A 188 -3.93 -2.89 -10.51
CA THR A 188 -4.44 -4.10 -11.16
C THR A 188 -5.60 -4.55 -10.30
N VAL A 189 -6.80 -4.06 -10.60
CA VAL A 189 -8.01 -4.59 -9.95
C VAL A 189 -8.04 -6.08 -10.31
N PRO A 190 -7.94 -7.01 -9.36
CA PRO A 190 -8.17 -8.41 -9.66
C PRO A 190 -9.57 -8.52 -10.24
N ALA A 191 -9.80 -9.45 -11.17
CA ALA A 191 -11.14 -9.79 -11.67
C ALA A 191 -12.12 -10.31 -10.59
N VAL A 192 -11.79 -10.11 -9.30
CA VAL A 192 -12.52 -10.53 -8.10
C VAL A 192 -13.00 -9.33 -7.28
N GLN A 193 -12.74 -8.08 -7.70
CA GLN A 193 -13.28 -6.88 -7.04
C GLN A 193 -13.93 -5.95 -8.05
N ALA A 194 -14.96 -6.47 -8.72
CA ALA A 194 -16.16 -5.68 -8.91
C ALA A 194 -17.07 -5.94 -7.70
N VAL A 195 -16.71 -5.39 -6.53
CA VAL A 195 -17.78 -5.07 -5.59
C VAL A 195 -18.52 -3.95 -6.29
N SER A 196 -19.66 -4.26 -6.90
CA SER A 196 -20.61 -3.22 -7.26
C SER A 196 -21.02 -2.57 -5.94
N LEU A 197 -20.31 -1.52 -5.54
CA LEU A 197 -20.74 -0.65 -4.47
C LEU A 197 -22.10 -0.14 -4.93
N ALA A 198 -23.17 -0.69 -4.36
CA ALA A 198 -24.51 -0.24 -4.65
C ALA A 198 -24.53 1.27 -4.40
N GLN A 199 -24.92 2.04 -5.41
CA GLN A 199 -25.10 3.47 -5.24
C GLN A 199 -26.48 3.70 -4.66
N CYS A 200 -26.59 4.60 -3.69
CA CYS A 200 -27.88 5.00 -3.20
C CYS A 200 -28.72 5.58 -4.36
N PRO A 201 -29.93 5.06 -4.63
CA PRO A 201 -30.78 5.58 -5.71
C PRO A 201 -31.28 7.02 -5.45
N GLY A 202 -31.19 7.49 -4.20
CA GLY A 202 -31.59 8.86 -3.85
C GLY A 202 -30.47 9.90 -4.03
N CYS A 203 -29.23 9.59 -3.64
CA CYS A 203 -28.15 10.59 -3.61
C CYS A 203 -26.84 10.16 -4.28
N GLY A 204 -26.76 8.95 -4.84
CA GLY A 204 -25.60 8.46 -5.58
C GLY A 204 -24.36 8.13 -4.73
N VAL A 205 -24.45 8.25 -3.39
CA VAL A 205 -23.33 7.91 -2.50
C VAL A 205 -23.09 6.40 -2.53
N GLN A 206 -21.82 5.99 -2.42
CA GLN A 206 -21.44 4.59 -2.35
C GLN A 206 -21.89 4.00 -1.00
N LEU A 207 -22.61 2.88 -1.06
CA LEU A 207 -23.11 2.19 0.12
C LEU A 207 -22.15 1.08 0.54
N GLN A 208 -21.98 0.91 1.85
CA GLN A 208 -21.31 -0.27 2.40
C GLN A 208 -22.22 -1.51 2.24
N PRO A 209 -21.66 -2.72 2.05
CA PRO A 209 -22.46 -3.94 1.97
C PRO A 209 -23.32 -4.16 3.23
N GLY A 210 -24.58 -4.53 3.06
CA GLY A 210 -25.47 -4.91 4.17
C GLY A 210 -26.19 -3.76 4.91
N VAL A 211 -26.16 -2.54 4.38
CA VAL A 211 -26.90 -1.41 4.96
C VAL A 211 -28.34 -1.34 4.44
N ASN A 212 -29.31 -1.28 5.35
CA ASN A 212 -30.74 -1.13 5.01
C ASN A 212 -31.15 0.33 4.71
N PHE A 213 -30.29 1.30 5.05
CA PHE A 213 -30.54 2.72 4.91
C PHE A 213 -29.27 3.46 4.51
N CYS A 214 -29.42 4.46 3.64
CA CYS A 214 -28.35 5.36 3.24
C CYS A 214 -28.01 6.32 4.38
N SER A 215 -26.74 6.35 4.80
CA SER A 215 -26.23 7.24 5.85
C SER A 215 -26.22 8.73 5.46
N HIS A 216 -26.35 9.05 4.17
CA HIS A 216 -26.29 10.43 3.68
C HIS A 216 -27.69 11.06 3.48
N CYS A 217 -28.67 10.30 2.97
CA CYS A 217 -30.01 10.83 2.68
C CYS A 217 -31.16 10.08 3.35
N GLY A 218 -30.88 9.03 4.12
CA GLY A 218 -31.90 8.24 4.81
C GLY A 218 -32.73 7.32 3.91
N GLN A 219 -32.46 7.27 2.60
CA GLN A 219 -33.16 6.40 1.66
C GLN A 219 -33.03 4.93 2.07
N LYS A 220 -34.14 4.21 2.13
CA LYS A 220 -34.15 2.76 2.36
C LYS A 220 -33.52 2.04 1.15
N ILE A 221 -32.56 1.17 1.41
CA ILE A 221 -31.88 0.34 0.42
C ILE A 221 -32.45 -1.07 0.62
N ALA A 222 -33.14 -1.57 -0.41
CA ALA A 222 -33.92 -2.80 -0.36
C ALA A 222 -33.04 -4.06 -0.25
#